data_AF-A0A921F6S2-F1
#
_entry.id   AF-A0A921F6S2-F1
#
_cell.length_a   1.000
_cell.length_b   1.000
_cell.length_c   1.000
_cell.angle_alpha   90.00
_cell.angle_beta   90.00
_cell.angle_gamma   90.00
#
_symmetry.space_group_name_H-M   'P 1'
#
loop_
_entity.id
_entity.type
_entity.pdbx_description
1 polymer ?
#
loop_
_entity_poly.entity_id
_entity_poly.type
_entity_poly.pdbx_seq_one_letter_code
_entity_poly.pdbx_strand_id
1 'polypeptide(L)'
;LRTLRGIQERTGGFTEFVPLPFVHHSAPLYLAGAARPGPTRQENLVVHALARLMLHGAIDNVQTSWVKLGITGTQRMLQAGANDLGGTLMEETISRMAGAENGSEKTPDELREIGAGISRPVVQRDTFYGRVRSAPQVPLMVE
;
A
#
# COMPACT_ATOMS: atom_id res chain seq x y z
N LEU A 1 3.60 9.33 -13.61
CA LEU A 1 4.91 8.65 -13.44
C LEU A 1 6.09 9.49 -13.94
N ARG A 2 6.18 9.89 -15.23
CA ARG A 2 7.28 10.76 -15.72
C ARG A 2 7.47 12.05 -14.91
N THR A 3 6.38 12.75 -14.60
CA THR A 3 6.43 13.95 -13.75
C THR A 3 7.00 13.67 -12.36
N LEU A 4 6.58 12.57 -11.72
CA LEU A 4 7.06 12.18 -10.40
C LEU A 4 8.56 11.86 -10.44
N ARG A 5 9.00 11.10 -11.45
CA ARG A 5 10.41 10.80 -11.68
C ARG A 5 11.24 12.08 -11.88
N GLY A 6 10.80 13.00 -12.73
CA GLY A 6 11.53 14.24 -12.97
C GLY A 6 11.61 15.15 -11.74
N ILE A 7 10.58 15.15 -10.88
CA ILE A 7 10.66 15.82 -9.57
C ILE A 7 11.68 15.11 -8.69
N GLN A 8 11.60 13.78 -8.60
CA GLN A 8 12.51 12.98 -7.78
C GLN A 8 13.98 13.14 -8.18
N GLU A 9 14.27 13.14 -9.47
CA GLU A 9 15.64 13.35 -9.99
C GLU A 9 16.19 14.73 -9.63
N ARG A 10 15.32 15.72 -9.42
CA ARG A 10 15.72 17.07 -9.01
C ARG A 10 15.82 17.26 -7.50
N THR A 11 14.96 16.59 -6.72
CA THR A 11 14.79 16.92 -5.29
C THR A 11 15.10 15.75 -4.35
N GLY A 12 15.02 14.51 -4.80
CA GLY A 12 15.26 13.30 -4.00
C GLY A 12 14.26 13.09 -2.85
N GLY A 13 13.14 13.83 -2.80
CA GLY A 13 12.28 13.91 -1.62
C GLY A 13 11.24 12.80 -1.46
N PHE A 14 10.95 12.03 -2.51
CA PHE A 14 9.99 10.93 -2.42
C PHE A 14 10.67 9.67 -1.86
N THR A 15 10.07 9.11 -0.82
CA THR A 15 10.46 7.81 -0.25
C THR A 15 9.68 6.67 -0.88
N GLU A 16 8.47 6.93 -1.38
CA GLU A 16 7.56 5.91 -1.89
C GLU A 16 6.57 6.46 -2.93
N PHE A 17 6.06 5.55 -3.75
CA PHE A 17 4.91 5.77 -4.62
C PHE A 17 3.76 4.86 -4.18
N VAL A 18 2.56 5.43 -4.00
CA VAL A 18 1.38 4.73 -3.50
C VAL A 18 0.26 4.79 -4.54
N PRO A 19 0.07 3.75 -5.38
CA PRO A 19 -1.11 3.61 -6.21
C PRO A 19 -2.34 3.34 -5.33
N LEU A 20 -3.32 4.23 -5.37
CA LEU A 20 -4.59 4.07 -4.64
C LEU A 20 -5.73 3.92 -5.64
N PRO A 21 -6.34 2.72 -5.78
CA PRO A 21 -7.48 2.55 -6.66
C PRO A 21 -8.70 3.31 -6.14
N PHE A 22 -9.45 3.90 -7.06
CA PHE A 22 -10.71 4.55 -6.74
C PHE A 22 -11.76 3.50 -6.34
N VAL A 23 -12.20 3.52 -5.07
CA VAL A 23 -13.31 2.70 -4.57
C VAL A 23 -14.60 3.47 -4.83
N HIS A 24 -15.39 2.98 -5.76
CA HIS A 24 -16.44 3.77 -6.40
C HIS A 24 -17.85 3.44 -5.90
N HIS A 25 -18.08 2.27 -5.31
CA HIS A 25 -19.43 1.74 -5.01
C HIS A 25 -20.32 2.71 -4.22
N SER A 26 -19.76 3.39 -3.20
CA SER A 26 -20.49 4.40 -2.41
C SER A 26 -19.98 5.83 -2.63
N ALA A 27 -19.13 6.06 -3.63
CA ALA A 27 -18.53 7.38 -3.86
C ALA A 27 -19.57 8.32 -4.52
N PRO A 28 -19.87 9.50 -3.93
CA PRO A 28 -20.86 10.43 -4.50
C PRO A 28 -20.57 10.81 -5.96
N LEU A 29 -19.29 10.95 -6.32
CA LEU A 29 -18.86 11.26 -7.68
C LEU A 29 -19.25 10.17 -8.70
N TYR A 30 -19.16 8.89 -8.29
CA TYR A 30 -19.58 7.77 -9.14
C TYR A 30 -21.11 7.67 -9.22
N LEU A 31 -21.79 7.79 -8.07
CA LEU A 31 -23.25 7.73 -7.99
C LEU A 31 -23.93 8.87 -8.78
N ALA A 32 -23.28 10.03 -8.88
CA ALA A 32 -23.74 11.15 -9.69
C ALA A 32 -23.44 11.00 -11.20
N GLY A 33 -22.82 9.89 -11.63
CA GLY A 33 -22.44 9.66 -13.03
C GLY A 33 -21.28 10.53 -13.52
N ALA A 34 -20.57 11.21 -12.61
CA ALA A 34 -19.48 12.14 -12.92
C ALA A 34 -18.09 11.47 -12.93
N ALA A 35 -18.01 10.18 -12.63
CA ALA A 35 -16.80 9.39 -12.71
C ALA A 35 -17.08 7.99 -13.27
N ARG A 36 -16.07 7.41 -13.92
CA ARG A 36 -16.08 5.99 -14.29
C ARG A 36 -15.96 5.09 -13.04
N PRO A 37 -16.31 3.80 -13.15
CA PRO A 37 -15.96 2.81 -12.12
C PRO A 37 -14.45 2.79 -11.84
N GLY A 38 -14.13 2.38 -10.62
CA GLY A 38 -12.76 2.10 -10.20
C GLY A 38 -12.04 1.08 -11.09
N PRO A 39 -10.71 0.98 -10.97
CA PRO A 39 -9.93 0.09 -11.81
C PRO A 39 -10.27 -1.38 -11.57
N THR A 40 -10.24 -2.16 -12.64
CA THR A 40 -10.25 -3.62 -12.61
C THR A 40 -9.00 -4.17 -11.91
N ARG A 41 -9.02 -5.46 -11.55
CA ARG A 41 -7.84 -6.14 -10.99
C ARG A 41 -6.64 -6.11 -11.96
N GLN A 42 -6.90 -6.20 -13.27
CA GLN A 42 -5.85 -6.13 -14.28
C GLN A 42 -5.24 -4.73 -14.40
N GLU A 43 -6.06 -3.68 -14.38
CA GLU A 43 -5.57 -2.30 -14.36
C GLU A 43 -4.70 -2.03 -13.13
N ASN A 44 -5.10 -2.51 -11.95
CA ASN A 44 -4.26 -2.42 -10.76
C ASN A 44 -2.91 -3.09 -10.95
N LEU A 45 -2.88 -4.32 -11.50
CA LEU A 45 -1.64 -5.04 -11.78
C LEU A 45 -0.74 -4.27 -12.75
N VAL A 46 -1.30 -3.78 -13.86
CA VAL A 46 -0.57 -3.03 -14.87
C VAL A 46 0.01 -1.73 -14.30
N VAL A 47 -0.75 -1.02 -13.47
CA VAL A 47 -0.28 0.22 -12.84
C VAL A 47 0.90 -0.05 -11.89
N HIS A 48 0.84 -1.10 -11.06
CA HIS A 48 1.95 -1.44 -10.17
C HIS A 48 3.19 -1.88 -10.94
N ALA A 49 3.03 -2.72 -11.97
CA ALA A 49 4.14 -3.17 -12.81
C ALA A 49 4.79 -2.02 -13.57
N LEU A 50 3.96 -1.14 -14.16
CA LEU A 50 4.44 0.05 -14.86
C LEU A 50 5.13 1.02 -13.90
N ALA A 51 4.60 1.21 -12.69
CA ALA A 51 5.24 2.05 -11.68
C ALA A 51 6.63 1.52 -11.31
N ARG A 52 6.76 0.21 -11.07
CA ARG A 52 8.06 -0.42 -10.81
C ARG A 52 9.06 -0.16 -11.94
N LEU A 53 8.65 -0.35 -13.19
CA LEU A 53 9.53 -0.14 -14.35
C LEU A 53 9.89 1.33 -14.56
N MET A 54 8.92 2.23 -14.49
CA MET A 54 9.14 3.65 -14.80
C MET A 54 9.86 4.42 -13.69
N LEU A 55 9.74 3.97 -12.43
CA LEU A 55 10.34 4.62 -11.27
C LEU A 55 11.59 3.92 -10.74
N HIS A 56 12.01 2.82 -11.39
CA HIS A 56 13.20 2.08 -10.99
C HIS A 56 14.43 2.99 -10.87
N GLY A 57 15.10 2.93 -9.71
CA GLY A 57 16.29 3.74 -9.39
C GLY A 57 15.99 5.21 -9.06
N ALA A 58 14.74 5.66 -9.16
CA ALA A 58 14.33 7.01 -8.74
C ALA A 58 13.52 6.97 -7.44
N ILE A 59 12.48 6.13 -7.39
CA ILE A 59 11.65 5.91 -6.20
C ILE A 59 11.64 4.41 -5.93
N ASP A 60 12.36 4.00 -4.90
CA ASP A 60 12.63 2.58 -4.64
C ASP A 60 11.40 1.83 -4.12
N ASN A 61 10.50 2.53 -3.43
CA ASN A 61 9.38 1.89 -2.77
C ASN A 61 8.06 2.12 -3.51
N VAL A 62 7.40 1.01 -3.84
CA VAL A 62 6.04 0.99 -4.38
C VAL A 62 5.18 0.24 -3.39
N GLN A 63 4.24 0.98 -2.77
CA GLN A 63 3.32 0.44 -1.79
C GLN A 63 2.10 -0.19 -2.48
N THR A 64 1.50 -1.21 -1.86
CA THR A 64 0.17 -1.72 -2.20
C THR A 64 -0.77 -1.55 -1.01
N SER A 65 -2.03 -1.17 -1.25
CA SER A 65 -3.00 -0.95 -0.18
C SER A 65 -3.90 -2.17 0.05
N TRP A 66 -3.68 -2.87 1.16
CA TRP A 66 -4.47 -4.04 1.54
C TRP A 66 -5.93 -3.73 1.84
N VAL A 67 -6.23 -2.54 2.37
CA VAL A 67 -7.61 -2.07 2.60
C VAL A 67 -8.38 -1.96 1.28
N LYS A 68 -7.73 -1.48 0.23
CA LYS A 68 -8.39 -1.22 -1.05
C LYS A 68 -8.47 -2.48 -1.92
N LEU A 69 -7.45 -3.33 -1.85
CA LEU A 69 -7.27 -4.46 -2.77
C LEU A 69 -7.61 -5.82 -2.16
N GLY A 70 -7.76 -5.89 -0.83
CA GLY A 70 -7.87 -7.13 -0.07
C GLY A 70 -6.58 -7.94 -0.10
N ILE A 71 -6.56 -9.04 0.65
CA ILE A 71 -5.37 -9.89 0.81
C ILE A 71 -4.89 -10.43 -0.54
N THR A 72 -5.76 -11.07 -1.31
CA THR A 72 -5.40 -11.66 -2.61
C THR A 72 -4.95 -10.61 -3.62
N GLY A 73 -5.57 -9.43 -3.65
CA GLY A 73 -5.16 -8.35 -4.53
C GLY A 73 -3.77 -7.84 -4.15
N THR A 74 -3.53 -7.64 -2.87
CA THR A 74 -2.25 -7.21 -2.30
C THR A 74 -1.13 -8.17 -2.64
N GLN A 75 -1.36 -9.48 -2.46
CA GLN A 75 -0.37 -10.49 -2.79
C GLN A 75 0.01 -10.47 -4.27
N ARG A 76 -0.98 -10.31 -5.16
CA ARG A 76 -0.74 -10.13 -6.59
C ARG A 76 0.10 -8.88 -6.88
N MET A 77 -0.17 -7.76 -6.20
CA MET A 77 0.60 -6.52 -6.42
C MET A 77 2.06 -6.66 -5.94
N LEU A 78 2.30 -7.37 -4.84
CA LEU A 78 3.65 -7.69 -4.36
C LEU A 78 4.45 -8.56 -5.33
N GLN A 79 3.77 -9.37 -6.15
CA GLN A 79 4.39 -10.12 -7.26
C GLN A 79 4.52 -9.28 -8.54
N ALA A 80 3.81 -8.15 -8.63
CA ALA A 80 3.78 -7.26 -9.79
C ALA A 80 4.57 -5.95 -9.57
N GLY A 81 5.54 -5.95 -8.64
CA GLY A 81 6.46 -4.84 -8.45
C GLY A 81 6.22 -3.99 -7.21
N ALA A 82 5.20 -4.24 -6.39
CA ALA A 82 5.15 -3.66 -5.04
C ALA A 82 6.21 -4.32 -4.13
N ASN A 83 6.76 -3.53 -3.21
CA ASN A 83 7.69 -4.02 -2.18
C ASN A 83 7.30 -3.58 -0.78
N ASP A 84 6.18 -2.87 -0.64
CA ASP A 84 5.69 -2.37 0.62
C ASP A 84 4.19 -2.65 0.78
N LEU A 85 3.82 -3.22 1.93
CA LEU A 85 2.45 -3.56 2.31
C LEU A 85 1.70 -2.37 2.92
N GLY A 86 2.42 -1.31 3.26
CA GLY A 86 1.91 -0.23 4.11
C GLY A 86 1.91 -0.60 5.58
N GLY A 87 1.26 0.25 6.39
CA GLY A 87 1.21 0.11 7.84
C GLY A 87 -0.02 -0.62 8.38
N THR A 88 -0.03 -0.77 9.69
CA THR A 88 -1.21 -1.13 10.46
C THR A 88 -2.18 0.04 10.50
N LEU A 89 -3.48 -0.23 10.46
CA LEU A 89 -4.53 0.76 10.68
C LEU A 89 -5.31 0.33 11.92
N MET A 90 -5.60 1.27 12.82
CA MET A 90 -6.41 0.99 14.01
C MET A 90 -7.90 1.07 13.69
N GLU A 91 -8.31 2.04 12.87
CA GLU A 91 -9.68 2.10 12.36
C GLU A 91 -9.74 2.88 11.03
N GLU A 92 -10.06 2.19 9.94
CA GLU A 92 -10.18 2.80 8.61
C GLU A 92 -11.64 3.09 8.23
N THR A 93 -12.18 4.19 8.75
CA THR A 93 -13.60 4.56 8.59
C THR A 93 -13.92 5.11 7.20
N ILE A 94 -12.98 5.80 6.54
CA ILE A 94 -13.21 6.45 5.24
C ILE A 94 -13.40 5.39 4.14
N SER A 95 -12.52 4.39 4.06
CA SER A 95 -12.65 3.33 3.07
C SER A 95 -13.88 2.46 3.30
N ARG A 96 -14.25 2.20 4.56
CA ARG A 96 -15.48 1.49 4.93
C ARG A 96 -16.71 2.27 4.47
N MET A 97 -16.78 3.57 4.74
CA MET A 97 -17.87 4.44 4.27
C MET A 97 -17.98 4.48 2.74
N ALA A 98 -16.86 4.33 2.02
CA ALA A 98 -16.83 4.22 0.57
C ALA A 98 -17.23 2.82 0.02
N GLY A 99 -17.52 1.85 0.89
CA GLY A 99 -17.93 0.49 0.51
C GLY A 99 -16.77 -0.50 0.33
N ALA A 100 -15.61 -0.27 0.95
CA ALA A 100 -14.56 -1.27 0.99
C ALA A 100 -14.93 -2.41 1.95
N GLU A 101 -14.86 -3.65 1.48
CA GLU A 101 -15.20 -4.85 2.27
C GLU A 101 -13.99 -5.45 3.01
N ASN A 102 -12.77 -4.99 2.70
CA ASN A 102 -11.52 -5.65 3.11
C ASN A 102 -10.97 -5.12 4.44
N GLY A 103 -11.72 -5.31 5.52
CA GLY A 103 -11.27 -5.06 6.90
C GLY A 103 -10.95 -3.59 7.23
N SER A 104 -10.89 -3.27 8.51
CA SER A 104 -10.59 -1.92 9.02
C SER A 104 -9.33 -1.84 9.85
N GLU A 105 -8.76 -3.00 10.17
CA GLU A 105 -7.59 -3.15 11.02
C GLU A 105 -6.81 -4.41 10.63
N LYS A 106 -5.48 -4.31 10.76
CA LYS A 106 -4.51 -5.39 10.62
C LYS A 106 -3.39 -5.15 11.63
N THR A 107 -3.11 -6.16 12.44
CA THR A 107 -1.96 -6.23 13.34
C THR A 107 -0.66 -6.50 12.55
N PRO A 108 0.52 -6.25 13.14
CA PRO A 108 1.79 -6.59 12.49
C PRO A 108 1.93 -8.08 12.12
N ASP A 109 1.35 -8.99 12.91
CA ASP A 109 1.37 -10.42 12.60
C ASP A 109 0.51 -10.75 11.39
N GLU A 110 -0.71 -10.21 11.30
CA GLU A 110 -1.54 -10.41 10.12
C GLU A 110 -0.89 -9.82 8.85
N LEU A 111 -0.18 -8.69 8.95
CA LEU A 111 0.59 -8.16 7.81
C LEU A 111 1.74 -9.09 7.41
N ARG A 112 2.40 -9.75 8.37
CA ARG A 112 3.40 -10.79 8.09
C ARG A 112 2.77 -11.97 7.35
N GLU A 113 1.59 -12.42 7.77
CA GLU A 113 0.86 -13.53 7.13
C GLU A 113 0.48 -13.21 5.69
N ILE A 114 0.05 -11.98 5.38
CA ILE A 114 -0.23 -11.56 4.00
C ILE A 114 1.00 -11.79 3.11
N GLY A 115 2.19 -11.44 3.61
CA GLY A 115 3.44 -11.60 2.87
C GLY A 115 4.04 -13.01 2.89
N ALA A 116 3.66 -13.87 3.84
CA ALA A 116 4.24 -15.21 4.01
C ALA A 116 4.07 -16.14 2.80
N GLY A 117 3.05 -15.89 1.96
CA GLY A 117 2.80 -16.63 0.71
C GLY A 117 3.65 -16.18 -0.49
N ILE A 118 4.54 -15.19 -0.30
CA ILE A 118 5.39 -14.64 -1.35
C ILE A 118 6.82 -15.00 -0.96
N SER A 119 7.60 -15.56 -1.88
CA SER A 119 8.98 -16.04 -1.66
C SER A 119 9.99 -14.88 -1.44
N ARG A 120 9.66 -13.93 -0.57
CA ARG A 120 10.40 -12.72 -0.21
C ARG A 120 10.25 -12.49 1.30
N PRO A 121 11.30 -12.05 2.01
CA PRO A 121 11.19 -11.79 3.44
C PRO A 121 10.27 -10.60 3.71
N VAL A 122 9.38 -10.73 4.69
CA VAL A 122 8.60 -9.61 5.23
C VAL A 122 9.39 -8.96 6.36
N VAL A 123 9.58 -7.64 6.29
CA VAL A 123 10.39 -6.90 7.25
C VAL A 123 9.61 -5.68 7.73
N GLN A 124 9.60 -5.47 9.04
CA GLN A 124 9.07 -4.23 9.62
C GLN A 124 10.06 -3.08 9.37
N ARG A 125 9.53 -1.98 8.83
CA ARG A 125 10.29 -0.78 8.48
C ARG A 125 9.95 0.40 9.39
N ASP A 126 10.91 1.31 9.55
CA ASP A 126 10.64 2.66 10.05
C ASP A 126 10.16 3.58 8.91
N THR A 127 9.98 4.88 9.21
CA THR A 127 9.54 5.89 8.25
C THR A 127 10.54 6.16 7.13
N PHE A 128 11.81 5.82 7.34
CA PHE A 128 12.90 5.99 6.36
C PHE A 128 13.24 4.68 5.65
N TYR A 129 12.37 3.67 5.74
CA TYR A 129 12.60 2.34 5.16
C TYR A 129 13.80 1.57 5.76
N GLY A 130 14.29 2.01 6.92
CA GLY A 130 15.25 1.28 7.73
C GLY A 130 14.61 0.11 8.47
N ARG A 131 15.41 -0.91 8.81
CA ARG A 131 14.93 -2.03 9.64
C ARG A 131 14.69 -1.54 11.07
N VAL A 132 13.51 -1.82 11.61
CA VAL A 132 13.25 -1.57 13.04
C VAL A 132 14.12 -2.52 13.85
N ARG A 133 15.05 -1.97 14.63
CA ARG A 133 15.72 -2.72 15.70
C ARG A 133 14.66 -3.01 16.76
N SER A 134 14.60 -4.25 17.23
CA SER A 134 13.69 -4.63 18.33
C SER A 134 13.81 -3.58 19.44
N ALA A 135 12.70 -2.93 19.78
CA ALA A 135 12.68 -2.03 20.92
C ALA A 135 13.13 -2.82 22.16
N PRO A 136 13.92 -2.23 23.08
CA PRO A 136 14.08 -2.82 24.40
C PRO A 136 12.66 -3.07 24.95
N GLN A 137 12.41 -4.28 25.48
CA GLN A 137 11.20 -4.50 26.29
C GLN A 137 11.26 -3.51 27.45
N VAL A 138 10.50 -2.42 27.36
CA VAL A 138 10.25 -1.56 28.52
C VAL A 138 9.31 -2.37 29.40
N PRO A 139 9.72 -2.78 30.62
CA PRO A 139 8.80 -3.44 31.53
C PRO A 139 7.63 -2.50 31.75
N LEU A 140 6.41 -3.01 31.56
CA LEU A 140 5.21 -2.33 32.04
C LEU A 140 5.37 -2.22 33.56
N MET A 141 5.70 -1.01 34.05
CA MET A 141 5.52 -0.70 35.45
C MET A 141 4.02 -0.67 35.71
N VAL A 142 3.52 -1.77 36.26
CA VAL A 142 2.21 -1.84 36.89
C VAL A 142 2.42 -1.28 38.29
N GLU A 143 1.93 -0.07 38.55
CA GLU A 143 1.64 0.39 39.91
C GLU A 143 0.25 -0.10 40.32
#